data_AF-A0A6G3S3R6-F1
#
_entry.id   AF-A0A6G3S3R6-F1
#
_cell.length_a   1.000
_cell.length_b   1.000
_cell.length_c   1.000
_cell.angle_alpha   90.00
_cell.angle_beta   90.00
_cell.angle_gamma   90.00
#
_symmetry.space_group_name_H-M   'P 1'
#
loop_
_entity.id
_entity.type
_entity.pdbx_description
1 polymer ?
#
loop_
_entity_poly.entity_id
_entity_poly.type
_entity_poly.pdbx_seq_one_letter_code
_entity_poly.pdbx_strand_id
1 'polypeptide(L)'
;AVAAPPAAPAGARRQHRREVYDTFRRLGYDYGAPLRGVRWAEVGPGAVRAFLHVDQDWGYGLSPALLDCGMQLSILLAAEEAAGGPVFVPYHLGRLSVVRAPRDEAVYCHCVVRPGGSQRTRMYDFFFTDEHGDVLVALEEVVSVAIDAKGAGAPAPGPAAAAPFTVVELN
;
A
#
# COMPACT_ATOMS: atom_id res chain seq x y z
N ALA A 1 15.76 -11.94 7.39
CA ALA A 1 15.39 -12.21 5.99
C ALA A 1 14.01 -11.63 5.74
N VAL A 2 13.79 -11.00 4.58
CA VAL A 2 12.47 -10.49 4.20
C VAL A 2 11.56 -11.70 3.93
N ALA A 3 10.33 -11.68 4.43
CA ALA A 3 9.37 -12.74 4.15
C ALA A 3 9.05 -12.79 2.65
N ALA A 4 8.79 -13.99 2.13
CA ALA A 4 8.32 -14.13 0.76
C ALA A 4 6.90 -13.53 0.62
N PRO A 5 6.59 -12.89 -0.52
CA PRO A 5 5.23 -12.41 -0.79
C PRO A 5 4.29 -13.62 -0.86
N PRO A 6 3.05 -13.51 -0.39
CA PRO A 6 2.08 -14.57 -0.60
C PRO A 6 1.73 -14.69 -2.09
N ALA A 7 1.32 -15.89 -2.48
CA ALA A 7 0.83 -16.16 -3.83
C ALA A 7 -0.37 -15.25 -4.17
N ALA A 8 -0.60 -15.05 -5.47
CA ALA A 8 -1.78 -14.33 -5.94
C ALA A 8 -3.07 -14.96 -5.37
N PRO A 9 -4.06 -14.14 -4.97
CA PRO A 9 -5.25 -14.66 -4.32
C PRO A 9 -6.06 -15.56 -5.26
N ALA A 10 -6.52 -16.71 -4.75
CA ALA A 10 -7.41 -17.59 -5.49
C ALA A 10 -8.76 -16.88 -5.76
N GLY A 11 -9.26 -16.96 -7.00
CA GLY A 11 -10.52 -16.31 -7.40
C GLY A 11 -10.46 -14.78 -7.51
N ALA A 12 -9.26 -14.20 -7.60
CA ALA A 12 -9.08 -12.75 -7.71
C ALA A 12 -9.78 -12.16 -8.95
N ARG A 13 -10.43 -11.01 -8.77
CA ARG A 13 -10.98 -10.20 -9.86
C ARG A 13 -9.94 -9.20 -10.34
N ARG A 14 -9.68 -9.20 -11.64
CA ARG A 14 -8.80 -8.22 -12.27
C ARG A 14 -9.54 -6.90 -12.50
N GLN A 15 -8.95 -5.82 -12.03
CA GLN A 15 -9.39 -4.43 -12.25
C GLN A 15 -8.31 -3.67 -13.00
N HIS A 16 -8.69 -2.93 -14.02
CA HIS A 16 -7.77 -2.08 -14.78
C HIS A 16 -7.62 -0.70 -14.13
N ARG A 17 -6.54 0.01 -14.46
CA ARG A 17 -6.22 1.37 -13.98
C ARG A 17 -7.43 2.28 -13.79
N ARG A 18 -8.28 2.39 -14.81
CA ARG A 18 -9.45 3.28 -14.76
C ARG A 18 -10.42 2.87 -13.64
N GLU A 19 -10.73 1.58 -13.54
CA GLU A 19 -11.66 1.03 -12.54
C GLU A 19 -11.11 1.20 -11.11
N VAL A 20 -9.80 0.99 -10.94
CA VAL A 20 -9.10 1.21 -9.68
C VAL A 20 -9.24 2.67 -9.23
N TYR A 21 -8.86 3.63 -10.08
CA TYR A 21 -8.89 5.04 -9.70
C TYR A 21 -10.31 5.63 -9.64
N ASP A 22 -11.26 5.11 -10.42
CA ASP A 22 -12.68 5.46 -10.25
C ASP A 22 -13.23 4.94 -8.91
N THR A 23 -12.79 3.77 -8.45
CA THR A 23 -13.13 3.23 -7.12
C THR A 23 -12.54 4.11 -6.02
N PHE A 24 -11.26 4.46 -6.11
CA PHE A 24 -10.59 5.36 -5.15
C PHE A 24 -11.32 6.70 -5.03
N ARG A 25 -11.66 7.32 -6.17
CA ARG A 25 -12.39 8.59 -6.19
C ARG A 25 -13.77 8.48 -5.54
N ARG A 26 -14.52 7.40 -5.79
CA ARG A 26 -15.83 7.15 -5.13
C ARG A 26 -15.71 7.00 -3.62
N LEU A 27 -14.57 6.50 -3.14
CA LEU A 27 -14.28 6.33 -1.71
C LEU A 27 -13.65 7.60 -1.08
N GLY A 28 -13.46 8.68 -1.83
CA GLY A 28 -12.92 9.95 -1.31
C GLY A 28 -11.41 10.15 -1.50
N TYR A 29 -10.74 9.26 -2.25
CA TYR A 29 -9.32 9.38 -2.58
C TYR A 29 -9.14 9.97 -3.99
N ASP A 30 -8.77 11.25 -4.08
CA ASP A 30 -8.51 11.92 -5.37
C ASP A 30 -7.01 12.08 -5.62
N TYR A 31 -6.39 11.03 -6.15
CA TYR A 31 -4.97 11.04 -6.49
C TYR A 31 -4.70 11.85 -7.76
N GLY A 32 -3.66 12.69 -7.77
CA GLY A 32 -3.17 13.37 -8.97
C GLY A 32 -2.45 12.43 -9.94
N ALA A 33 -2.32 12.83 -11.21
CA ALA A 33 -1.75 11.99 -12.28
C ALA A 33 -0.42 11.29 -11.93
N PRO A 34 0.56 11.94 -11.26
CA PRO A 34 1.82 11.28 -10.95
C PRO A 34 1.76 10.20 -9.88
N LEU A 35 0.74 10.22 -9.03
CA LEU A 35 0.50 9.20 -8.00
C LEU A 35 -0.40 8.07 -8.52
N ARG A 36 -0.88 8.18 -9.75
CA ARG A 36 -1.69 7.13 -10.38
C ARG A 36 -0.77 6.06 -10.99
N GLY A 37 -0.02 5.32 -10.19
CA GLY A 37 0.94 4.31 -10.69
C GLY A 37 0.34 2.93 -11.03
N VAL A 38 -0.86 2.60 -10.53
CA VAL A 38 -1.48 1.28 -10.73
C VAL A 38 -1.88 1.11 -12.19
N ARG A 39 -1.40 0.04 -12.82
CA ARG A 39 -1.75 -0.31 -14.21
C ARG A 39 -2.89 -1.32 -14.25
N TRP A 40 -2.83 -2.31 -13.37
CA TRP A 40 -3.93 -3.23 -13.05
C TRP A 40 -3.73 -3.83 -11.67
N ALA A 41 -4.80 -4.33 -11.06
CA ALA A 41 -4.79 -5.05 -9.79
C ALA A 41 -5.66 -6.31 -9.86
N GLU A 42 -5.18 -7.41 -9.29
CA GLU A 42 -5.92 -8.64 -9.00
C GLU A 42 -6.32 -8.60 -7.53
N VAL A 43 -7.62 -8.43 -7.27
CA VAL A 43 -8.18 -8.25 -5.94
C VAL A 43 -8.91 -9.52 -5.52
N GLY A 44 -8.53 -10.09 -4.39
CA GLY A 44 -9.23 -11.22 -3.79
C GLY A 44 -9.34 -11.10 -2.27
N PRO A 45 -9.89 -12.12 -1.60
CA PRO A 45 -10.08 -12.08 -0.16
C PRO A 45 -8.74 -11.94 0.58
N GLY A 46 -8.57 -10.84 1.32
CA GLY A 46 -7.40 -10.60 2.18
C GLY A 46 -6.08 -10.27 1.46
N ALA A 47 -6.04 -10.27 0.12
CA ALA A 47 -4.83 -9.92 -0.63
C ALA A 47 -5.12 -9.23 -1.97
N VAL A 48 -4.18 -8.39 -2.41
CA VAL A 48 -4.16 -7.74 -3.73
C VAL A 48 -2.77 -7.90 -4.33
N ARG A 49 -2.71 -8.23 -5.62
CA ARG A 49 -1.49 -8.13 -6.42
C ARG A 49 -1.69 -7.10 -7.53
N ALA A 50 -0.77 -6.17 -7.69
CA ALA A 50 -0.87 -5.16 -8.74
C ALA A 50 0.43 -5.00 -9.52
N PHE A 51 0.30 -4.63 -10.79
CA PHE A 51 1.41 -4.14 -11.59
C PHE A 51 1.47 -2.62 -11.49
N LEU A 52 2.65 -2.11 -11.12
CA LEU A 52 2.88 -0.70 -10.86
C LEU A 52 3.85 -0.14 -11.90
N HIS A 53 3.58 1.07 -12.37
CA HIS A 53 4.52 1.84 -13.18
C HIS A 53 4.30 3.33 -12.96
N VAL A 54 5.35 4.02 -12.51
CA VAL A 54 5.37 5.45 -12.24
C VAL A 54 6.37 6.12 -13.17
N ASP A 55 5.93 7.17 -13.86
CA ASP A 55 6.74 7.85 -14.89
C ASP A 55 7.56 9.02 -14.31
N GLN A 56 7.16 9.55 -13.14
CA GLN A 56 7.83 10.69 -12.53
C GLN A 56 9.04 10.23 -11.71
N ASP A 57 10.21 10.73 -12.10
CA ASP A 57 11.40 10.73 -11.24
C ASP A 57 11.29 11.86 -10.19
N TRP A 58 11.46 11.48 -8.94
CA TRP A 58 11.41 12.39 -7.79
C TRP A 58 12.81 12.71 -7.23
N GLY A 59 13.88 12.18 -7.83
CA GLY A 59 15.26 12.41 -7.40
C GLY A 59 15.68 11.59 -6.17
N TYR A 60 14.92 10.55 -5.81
CA TYR A 60 15.21 9.65 -4.70
C TYR A 60 15.53 8.25 -5.21
N GLY A 61 16.46 7.55 -4.54
CA GLY A 61 16.79 6.17 -4.88
C GLY A 61 15.59 5.22 -4.83
N LEU A 62 14.59 5.53 -4.01
CA LEU A 62 13.31 4.83 -3.97
C LEU A 62 12.18 5.84 -4.23
N SER A 63 11.43 5.63 -5.32
CA SER A 63 10.38 6.56 -5.75
C SER A 63 9.24 6.64 -4.71
N PRO A 64 8.96 7.84 -4.15
CA PRO A 64 7.83 8.02 -3.23
C PRO A 64 6.49 7.68 -3.88
N ALA A 65 6.33 8.00 -5.17
CA ALA A 65 5.12 7.66 -5.92
C ALA A 65 4.95 6.14 -6.09
N LEU A 66 6.04 5.39 -6.26
CA LEU A 66 5.96 3.94 -6.33
C LEU A 66 5.54 3.34 -4.97
N LEU A 67 6.14 3.81 -3.88
CA LEU A 67 5.78 3.38 -2.53
C LEU A 67 4.33 3.68 -2.19
N ASP A 68 3.88 4.91 -2.41
CA ASP A 68 2.48 5.30 -2.21
C ASP A 68 1.54 4.47 -3.08
N CYS A 69 1.91 4.22 -4.34
CA CYS A 69 1.12 3.40 -5.24
C CYS A 69 0.95 1.95 -4.75
N GLY A 70 1.94 1.37 -4.07
CA GLY A 70 1.76 0.08 -3.40
C GLY A 70 0.85 0.20 -2.17
N MET A 71 1.01 1.25 -1.35
CA MET A 71 0.15 1.48 -0.19
C MET A 71 -1.32 1.72 -0.56
N GLN A 72 -1.59 2.34 -1.71
CA GLN A 72 -2.92 2.51 -2.30
C GLN A 72 -3.70 1.19 -2.44
N LEU A 73 -3.02 0.04 -2.58
CA LEU A 73 -3.69 -1.26 -2.71
C LEU A 73 -4.50 -1.65 -1.47
N SER A 74 -4.15 -1.09 -0.30
CA SER A 74 -4.95 -1.26 0.93
C SER A 74 -6.36 -0.68 0.80
N ILE A 75 -6.58 0.30 -0.09
CA ILE A 75 -7.90 0.86 -0.38
C ILE A 75 -8.76 -0.17 -1.11
N LEU A 76 -8.18 -0.94 -2.03
CA LEU A 76 -8.89 -2.01 -2.74
C LEU A 76 -9.32 -3.13 -1.77
N LEU A 77 -8.45 -3.50 -0.83
CA LEU A 77 -8.79 -4.47 0.22
C LEU A 77 -9.90 -3.97 1.12
N ALA A 78 -9.81 -2.72 1.57
CA ALA A 78 -10.84 -2.14 2.41
C ALA A 78 -12.21 -2.07 1.70
N ALA A 79 -12.21 -1.79 0.40
CA ALA A 79 -13.42 -1.75 -0.42
C ALA A 79 -14.04 -3.13 -0.65
N GLU A 80 -13.22 -4.19 -0.80
CA GLU A 80 -13.70 -5.56 -0.96
C GLU A 80 -14.36 -6.10 0.33
N GLU A 81 -13.88 -5.67 1.51
CA GLU A 81 -14.47 -6.08 2.80
C GLU A 81 -15.75 -5.31 3.16
N ALA A 82 -15.82 -4.01 2.88
CA ALA A 82 -16.97 -3.18 3.25
C ALA A 82 -17.17 -2.00 2.30
N ALA A 83 -18.23 -2.06 1.49
CA ALA A 83 -18.65 -0.95 0.64
C ALA A 83 -19.10 0.26 1.48
N GLY A 84 -18.53 1.44 1.22
CA GLY A 84 -18.95 2.69 1.87
C GLY A 84 -18.43 2.91 3.30
N GLY A 85 -17.36 2.20 3.71
CA GLY A 85 -16.66 2.44 4.97
C GLY A 85 -15.90 3.78 5.04
N PRO A 86 -15.30 4.14 6.19
CA PRO A 86 -14.53 5.37 6.33
C PRO A 86 -13.27 5.34 5.45
N VAL A 87 -12.72 6.53 5.19
CA VAL A 87 -11.41 6.67 4.54
C VAL A 87 -10.34 6.23 5.53
N PHE A 88 -9.43 5.36 5.11
CA PHE A 88 -8.25 4.96 5.86
C PHE A 88 -6.99 5.60 5.26
N VAL A 89 -6.09 6.07 6.12
CA VAL A 89 -4.78 6.59 5.71
C VAL A 89 -3.67 5.87 6.48
N PRO A 90 -2.52 5.56 5.83
CA PRO A 90 -1.36 5.04 6.55
C PRO A 90 -0.92 5.99 7.66
N TYR A 91 -0.64 5.44 8.83
CA TYR A 91 -0.27 6.20 10.04
C TYR A 91 1.05 5.71 10.65
N HIS A 92 1.29 4.40 10.65
CA HIS A 92 2.50 3.80 11.21
C HIS A 92 3.07 2.75 10.26
N LEU A 93 4.39 2.60 10.26
CA LEU A 93 5.13 1.55 9.59
C LEU A 93 6.05 0.92 10.62
N GLY A 94 5.87 -0.37 10.90
CA GLY A 94 6.74 -1.07 11.85
C GLY A 94 8.13 -1.32 11.27
N ARG A 95 8.22 -1.76 10.00
CA ARG A 95 9.51 -2.05 9.37
C ARG A 95 9.53 -1.78 7.87
N LEU A 96 10.56 -1.07 7.43
CA LEU A 96 10.95 -0.97 6.02
C LEU A 96 12.17 -1.87 5.78
N SER A 97 12.14 -2.68 4.74
CA SER A 97 13.30 -3.42 4.26
C SER A 97 13.52 -3.11 2.79
N VAL A 98 14.69 -2.58 2.45
CA VAL A 98 15.09 -2.30 1.07
C VAL A 98 16.22 -3.27 0.72
N VAL A 99 15.93 -4.28 -0.09
CA VAL A 99 16.94 -5.20 -0.63
C VAL A 99 17.72 -4.48 -1.72
N ARG A 100 16.99 -3.81 -2.61
CA ARG A 100 17.53 -2.88 -3.61
C ARG A 100 16.42 -1.97 -4.12
N ALA A 101 16.80 -0.81 -4.63
CA ALA A 101 15.89 0.05 -5.37
C ALA A 101 15.46 -0.62 -6.69
N PRO A 102 14.17 -0.51 -7.09
CA PRO A 102 13.74 -0.82 -8.45
C PRO A 102 14.45 0.08 -9.46
N ARG A 103 14.83 -0.49 -10.61
CA ARG A 103 15.44 0.22 -11.74
C ARG A 103 14.39 0.38 -12.84
N ASP A 104 14.81 0.25 -14.10
CA ASP A 104 13.92 0.16 -15.27
C ASP A 104 13.42 -1.29 -15.45
N GLU A 105 12.63 -1.76 -14.48
CA GLU A 105 12.13 -3.13 -14.43
C GLU A 105 10.63 -3.18 -14.09
N ALA A 106 9.96 -4.29 -14.42
CA ALA A 106 8.56 -4.47 -14.07
C ALA A 106 8.41 -4.66 -12.56
N VAL A 107 7.67 -3.76 -11.91
CA VAL A 107 7.41 -3.83 -10.46
C VAL A 107 6.00 -4.32 -10.19
N TYR A 108 5.90 -5.36 -9.39
CA TYR A 108 4.64 -5.83 -8.82
C TYR A 108 4.59 -5.48 -7.34
N CYS A 109 3.39 -5.26 -6.80
CA CYS A 109 3.19 -5.09 -5.37
C CYS A 109 2.11 -6.04 -4.87
N HIS A 110 2.42 -6.74 -3.78
CA HIS A 110 1.52 -7.63 -3.05
C HIS A 110 1.13 -6.95 -1.75
N CYS A 111 -0.15 -6.61 -1.59
CA CYS A 111 -0.71 -6.08 -0.35
C CYS A 111 -1.52 -7.17 0.34
N VAL A 112 -1.33 -7.35 1.64
CA VAL A 112 -1.90 -8.44 2.41
C VAL A 112 -2.46 -7.91 3.72
N VAL A 113 -3.67 -8.32 4.08
CA VAL A 113 -4.23 -8.00 5.41
C VAL A 113 -3.46 -8.77 6.47
N ARG A 114 -3.02 -8.06 7.51
CA ARG A 114 -2.54 -8.69 8.75
C ARG A 114 -3.71 -8.85 9.72
N PRO A 115 -3.83 -10.01 10.38
CA PRO A 115 -4.75 -10.16 11.50
C PRO A 115 -4.42 -9.14 12.59
N GLY A 116 -5.47 -8.56 13.19
CA GLY A 116 -5.34 -7.48 14.16
C GLY A 116 -5.96 -6.18 13.63
N GLY A 117 -6.06 -5.18 14.51
CA GLY A 117 -6.78 -3.95 14.23
C GLY A 117 -8.20 -3.91 14.82
N SER A 118 -8.99 -2.95 14.36
CA SER A 118 -10.32 -2.62 14.88
C SER A 118 -11.16 -1.99 13.78
N GLN A 119 -12.39 -1.55 14.10
CA GLN A 119 -13.17 -0.75 13.14
C GLN A 119 -12.48 0.55 12.70
N ARG A 120 -11.53 1.04 13.50
CA ARG A 120 -10.79 2.30 13.28
C ARG A 120 -9.36 2.09 12.80
N THR A 121 -8.86 0.85 12.80
CA THR A 121 -7.47 0.54 12.48
C THR A 121 -7.38 -0.72 11.65
N ARG A 122 -6.61 -0.68 10.57
CA ARG A 122 -6.35 -1.84 9.71
C ARG A 122 -4.86 -2.02 9.55
N MET A 123 -4.42 -3.27 9.43
CA MET A 123 -3.00 -3.61 9.36
C MET A 123 -2.69 -4.34 8.07
N TYR A 124 -1.55 -4.01 7.45
CA TYR A 124 -1.14 -4.56 6.16
C TYR A 124 0.36 -4.79 6.10
N ASP A 125 0.75 -5.72 5.23
CA ASP A 125 2.10 -5.81 4.68
C ASP A 125 2.07 -5.52 3.18
N PHE A 126 3.16 -4.94 2.68
CA PHE A 126 3.37 -4.68 1.26
C PHE A 126 4.71 -5.24 0.82
N PHE A 127 4.71 -6.03 -0.25
CA PHE A 127 5.91 -6.58 -0.86
C PHE A 127 6.01 -6.12 -2.30
N PHE A 128 7.02 -5.31 -2.61
CA PHE A 128 7.36 -4.90 -3.96
C PHE A 128 8.34 -5.90 -4.53
N THR A 129 8.01 -6.49 -5.67
CA THR A 129 8.82 -7.53 -6.32
C THR A 129 9.13 -7.16 -7.76
N ASP A 130 10.15 -7.81 -8.31
CA ASP A 130 10.33 -7.87 -9.77
C ASP A 130 9.38 -8.90 -10.42
N GLU A 131 9.62 -9.17 -11.71
CA GLU A 131 8.86 -10.12 -12.52
C GLU A 131 9.06 -11.60 -12.14
N HIS A 132 10.17 -11.93 -11.48
CA HIS A 132 10.46 -13.28 -10.99
C HIS A 132 9.84 -13.52 -9.60
N GLY A 133 9.35 -12.46 -8.95
CA GLY A 133 8.78 -12.52 -7.61
C GLY A 133 9.82 -12.28 -6.50
N ASP A 134 11.05 -11.88 -6.85
CA ASP A 134 12.07 -11.55 -5.88
C ASP A 134 11.75 -10.21 -5.22
N VAL A 135 11.82 -10.16 -3.89
CA VAL A 135 11.46 -8.96 -3.14
C VAL A 135 12.53 -7.88 -3.28
N LEU A 136 12.10 -6.70 -3.72
CA LEU A 136 12.91 -5.49 -3.83
C LEU A 136 12.81 -4.65 -2.56
N VAL A 137 11.57 -4.44 -2.11
CA VAL A 137 11.22 -3.62 -0.94
C VAL A 137 10.05 -4.26 -0.20
N ALA A 138 10.08 -4.27 1.12
CA ALA A 138 8.96 -4.68 1.97
C ALA A 138 8.61 -3.61 3.01
N LEU A 139 7.32 -3.34 3.16
CA LEU A 139 6.75 -2.50 4.20
C LEU A 139 5.92 -3.42 5.08
N GLU A 140 6.44 -3.75 6.25
CA GLU A 140 5.83 -4.69 7.17
C GLU A 140 5.19 -3.93 8.33
N GLU A 141 4.07 -4.44 8.84
CA GLU A 141 3.33 -3.89 9.98
C GLU A 141 2.86 -2.44 9.75
N VAL A 142 2.36 -2.17 8.54
CA VAL A 142 1.72 -0.88 8.23
C VAL A 142 0.37 -0.82 8.93
N VAL A 143 0.14 0.25 9.69
CA VAL A 143 -1.15 0.53 10.32
C VAL A 143 -1.79 1.71 9.60
N SER A 144 -3.01 1.51 9.12
CA SER A 144 -3.87 2.58 8.62
C SER A 144 -4.97 2.90 9.62
N VAL A 145 -5.22 4.18 9.84
CA VAL A 145 -6.28 4.68 10.72
C VAL A 145 -7.42 5.25 9.90
N ALA A 146 -8.65 5.04 10.35
CA ALA A 146 -9.81 5.69 9.74
C ALA A 146 -9.81 7.19 10.07
N ILE A 147 -10.25 8.00 9.12
CA ILE A 147 -10.51 9.43 9.27
C ILE A 147 -11.99 9.69 9.04
N ASP A 148 -12.59 10.48 9.93
CA ASP A 148 -14.01 10.84 9.81
C ASP A 148 -14.15 12.08 8.93
N ALA A 149 -14.99 12.00 7.90
CA ALA A 149 -15.26 13.13 6.99
C ALA A 149 -15.86 14.37 7.69
N LYS A 150 -16.32 14.25 8.95
CA LYS A 150 -16.80 15.37 9.80
C LYS A 150 -15.76 15.94 10.77
N GLY A 151 -14.55 15.38 10.80
CA GLY A 151 -13.54 15.65 11.85
C GLY A 151 -12.31 16.45 11.42
N ALA A 152 -12.32 17.09 10.25
CA ALA A 152 -11.16 17.84 9.73
C ALA A 152 -10.77 19.11 10.55
N GLY A 153 -11.28 19.27 11.77
CA GLY A 153 -11.02 20.41 12.65
C GLY A 153 -10.41 20.08 14.01
N ALA A 154 -10.25 18.80 14.38
CA ALA A 154 -9.55 18.44 15.62
C ALA A 154 -8.21 17.79 15.25
N PRO A 155 -7.07 18.27 15.78
CA PRO A 155 -5.80 17.60 15.57
C PRO A 155 -5.93 16.15 16.04
N ALA A 156 -5.41 15.21 15.23
CA ALA A 156 -5.23 13.84 15.68
C ALA A 156 -4.53 13.87 17.05
N PRO A 157 -4.89 12.98 18.00
CA PRO A 157 -4.09 12.84 19.22
C PRO A 157 -2.63 12.73 18.78
N GLY A 158 -1.79 13.60 19.35
CA GLY A 158 -0.37 13.63 19.03
C GLY A 158 0.20 12.22 19.13
N PRO A 159 1.17 11.85 18.27
CA PRO A 159 1.66 10.49 18.21
C PRO A 159 2.03 10.03 19.61
N ALA A 160 1.47 8.90 20.06
CA ALA A 160 2.17 8.11 21.05
C ALA A 160 3.58 7.93 20.50
N ALA A 161 4.59 8.35 21.27
CA ALA A 161 5.97 8.46 20.81
C ALA A 161 6.29 7.27 19.90
N ALA A 162 6.49 7.55 18.61
CA ALA A 162 6.89 6.52 17.68
C ALA A 162 8.15 5.89 18.27
N ALA A 163 8.13 4.58 18.47
CA ALA A 163 9.35 3.89 18.87
C ALA A 163 10.44 4.30 17.87
N PRO A 164 11.66 4.61 18.33
CA PRO A 164 12.74 4.99 17.43
C PRO A 164 12.88 3.90 16.37
N PHE A 165 12.77 4.28 15.09
CA PHE A 165 13.05 3.34 14.01
C PHE A 165 14.55 3.11 13.98
N THR A 166 14.95 1.84 13.86
CA THR A 166 16.35 1.49 13.68
C THR A 166 16.59 1.32 12.19
N VAL A 167 17.50 2.13 11.62
CA VAL A 167 18.01 1.87 10.28
C VAL A 167 19.07 0.79 10.39
N VAL A 168 18.80 -0.37 9.81
CA VAL A 168 19.77 -1.46 9.70
C VAL A 168 20.23 -1.48 8.24
N GLU A 169 21.49 -1.11 8.00
CA GLU A 169 22.11 -1.32 6.70
C GLU A 169 22.39 -2.82 6.52
N LEU A 170 21.83 -3.40 5.46
CA LEU A 170 22.13 -4.77 5.05
C LEU A 170 23.34 -4.71 4.12
N ASN A 171 24.49 -5.14 4.62
CA ASN A 171 25.75 -5.26 3.88
C ASN A 171 25.67 -6.33 2.78
#